data_AF-A0A3M7L8N7-F1
#
_entry.id   AF-A0A3M7L8N7-F1
#
_cell.length_a   1.000
_cell.length_b   1.000
_cell.length_c   1.000
_cell.angle_alpha   90.00
_cell.angle_beta   90.00
_cell.angle_gamma   90.00
#
_symmetry.space_group_name_H-M   'P 1'
#
loop_
_entity.id
_entity.type
_entity.pdbx_description
1 polymer ?
#
loop_
_entity_poly.entity_id
_entity_poly.type
_entity_poly.pdbx_seq_one_letter_code
_entity_poly.pdbx_strand_id
1 'polypeptide(L)' 'MNLLEIILGGIITQFLGLNTRYYFFKIFDKNLKKEDLQNDQEDIGASFSQGFYNFFTGLTVFILLSFAVVYLLDIFHLL' A
#
# COMPACT_ATOMS: atom_id res chain seq x y z
N MET A 1 -12.46 -8.77 4.91
CA MET A 1 -11.52 -7.78 5.46
C MET A 1 -10.19 -8.48 5.64
N ASN A 2 -9.35 -8.40 4.61
CA ASN A 2 -8.06 -9.09 4.55
C ASN A 2 -7.02 -8.35 5.40
N LEU A 3 -5.93 -9.05 5.72
CA LEU A 3 -4.67 -8.42 6.11
C LEU A 3 -3.97 -7.64 4.96
N LEU A 4 -4.76 -7.27 3.94
CA LEU A 4 -4.40 -6.55 2.72
C LEU A 4 -5.16 -5.21 2.63
N GLU A 5 -5.87 -4.77 3.68
CA GLU A 5 -6.82 -3.63 3.60
C GLU A 5 -6.64 -2.54 4.69
N ILE A 6 -5.71 -2.71 5.65
CA ILE A 6 -5.45 -1.82 6.81
C ILE A 6 -3.99 -1.15 7.00
N ILE A 7 -3.10 -0.79 6.03
CA ILE A 7 -1.85 0.08 6.14
C ILE A 7 -1.53 0.90 4.84
N LEU A 8 -1.31 0.29 3.65
CA LEU A 8 -1.85 0.84 2.29
C LEU A 8 -4.78 0.74 1.48
N GLY A 9 -5.94 1.23 2.13
CA GLY A 9 -6.33 2.42 3.01
C GLY A 9 -6.17 2.59 4.57
N GLY A 10 -4.95 2.83 5.12
CA GLY A 10 -4.47 3.03 6.51
C GLY A 10 -3.43 4.16 6.65
N ILE A 11 -2.12 3.91 6.80
CA ILE A 11 -1.02 4.89 6.59
C ILE A 11 -1.25 5.82 5.37
N ILE A 12 -1.89 5.39 4.27
CA ILE A 12 -2.28 6.36 3.22
C ILE A 12 -3.48 7.24 3.62
N THR A 13 -4.54 6.70 4.21
CA THR A 13 -5.72 7.48 4.66
C THR A 13 -5.42 8.37 5.86
N GLN A 14 -4.56 7.87 6.75
CA GLN A 14 -4.13 8.41 8.04
C GLN A 14 -2.87 9.25 7.82
N PHE A 15 -1.67 8.67 7.72
CA PHE A 15 -0.44 9.47 7.60
C PHE A 15 -0.39 10.32 6.32
N LEU A 16 -0.71 9.80 5.13
CA LEU A 16 -0.73 10.62 3.91
C LEU A 16 -1.91 11.61 3.93
N GLY A 17 -3.13 11.14 4.25
CA GLY A 17 -4.34 11.97 4.28
C GLY A 17 -4.29 13.10 5.33
N LEU A 18 -3.78 12.83 6.54
CA LEU A 18 -3.52 13.81 7.60
C LEU A 18 -2.50 14.84 7.13
N ASN A 19 -1.35 14.42 6.62
CA ASN A 19 -0.32 15.35 6.17
C ASN A 19 -0.81 16.17 4.96
N THR A 20 -1.51 15.57 4.00
CA THR A 20 -2.09 16.30 2.85
C THR A 20 -3.13 17.32 3.29
N ARG A 21 -4.08 16.95 4.17
CA ARG A 21 -5.06 17.89 4.76
C ARG A 21 -4.36 19.01 5.51
N TYR A 22 -3.37 18.67 6.35
CA TYR A 22 -2.58 19.64 7.11
C TYR A 22 -1.87 20.65 6.21
N TYR A 23 -1.10 20.19 5.22
CA TYR A 23 -0.38 21.09 4.33
C TYR A 23 -1.31 21.88 3.41
N PHE A 24 -2.48 21.35 3.04
CA PHE A 24 -3.53 22.09 2.31
C PHE A 24 -4.10 23.23 3.16
N PHE A 25 -4.59 22.94 4.37
CA PHE A 25 -5.19 23.97 5.23
C PHE A 25 -4.16 24.99 5.77
N LYS A 26 -2.89 24.58 5.95
CA LYS A 26 -1.79 25.46 6.39
C LYS A 26 -1.48 26.61 5.41
N ILE A 27 -1.91 26.51 4.15
CA ILE A 27 -1.81 27.60 3.17
C ILE A 27 -2.76 28.75 3.55
N PHE A 28 -3.91 28.44 4.16
CA PHE A 28 -4.97 29.39 4.51
C PHE A 28 -4.87 29.88 5.97
N ASP A 29 -4.57 29.00 6.93
CA ASP A 29 -4.22 29.37 8.31
C ASP A 29 -2.83 28.86 8.70
N LYS A 30 -1.94 29.80 9.01
CA LYS A 30 -0.54 29.51 9.39
C LYS A 30 -0.39 28.99 10.82
N ASN A 31 -1.42 29.14 11.66
CA ASN A 31 -1.40 28.74 13.08
C ASN A 31 -1.86 27.30 13.32
N LEU A 32 -2.50 26.68 12.33
CA LEU A 32 -3.00 25.30 12.36
C LEU A 32 -1.91 24.31 12.78
N LYS A 33 -2.22 23.43 13.75
CA LYS A 33 -1.31 22.38 14.24
C LYS A 33 -1.65 21.01 13.64
N LYS A 34 -0.79 20.02 13.84
CA LYS A 34 -1.07 18.65 13.37
C LYS A 34 -1.99 17.91 14.35
N GLU A 35 -1.84 18.22 15.64
CA GLU A 35 -2.66 17.70 16.74
C GLU A 35 -4.16 17.95 16.52
N ASP A 36 -4.53 19.13 16.00
CA ASP A 36 -5.92 19.54 15.73
C ASP A 36 -6.69 18.63 14.76
N LEU A 37 -5.97 17.72 14.07
CA LEU A 37 -6.50 16.84 13.02
C LEU A 37 -6.30 15.34 13.32
N GLN A 38 -5.76 14.96 14.50
CA GLN A 38 -5.15 13.65 14.74
C GLN A 38 -6.01 12.56 15.41
N ASN A 39 -7.24 12.85 15.85
CA ASN A 39 -8.03 11.88 16.63
C ASN A 39 -8.42 10.61 15.85
N ASP A 40 -8.46 9.49 16.60
CA ASP A 40 -9.02 8.16 16.25
C ASP A 40 -8.41 7.46 15.03
N GLN A 41 -7.12 7.09 15.11
CA GLN A 41 -6.36 6.49 13.99
C GLN A 41 -5.42 5.32 14.32
N GLU A 42 -5.65 4.52 15.36
CA GLU A 42 -4.69 3.44 15.72
C GLU A 42 -4.83 2.15 14.89
N ASP A 43 -6.03 1.54 14.82
CA ASP A 43 -6.22 0.25 14.12
C ASP A 43 -5.98 0.31 12.60
N ILE A 44 -6.41 1.40 11.94
CA ILE A 44 -6.49 1.40 10.46
C ILE A 44 -5.11 1.36 9.79
N GLY A 45 -4.01 1.40 10.55
CA GLY A 45 -2.62 1.35 10.10
C GLY A 45 -1.86 0.03 10.31
N ALA A 46 -2.51 -1.11 10.62
CA ALA A 46 -1.88 -2.41 10.89
C ALA A 46 -1.92 -3.58 9.83
N SER A 47 -2.61 -3.53 8.67
CA SER A 47 -2.61 -4.61 7.61
C SER A 47 -2.22 -4.31 6.11
N PHE A 48 -2.87 -3.44 5.31
CA PHE A 48 -2.65 -3.11 3.85
C PHE A 48 -1.21 -2.83 3.34
N SER A 49 -0.17 -2.82 4.18
CA SER A 49 1.25 -2.76 3.75
C SER A 49 1.90 -4.13 3.86
N GLN A 50 1.61 -4.92 4.91
CA GLN A 50 1.67 -6.39 4.80
C GLN A 50 0.85 -6.83 3.57
N GLY A 51 -0.24 -6.12 3.29
CA GLY A 51 -0.96 -6.18 2.02
C GLY A 51 -0.16 -5.83 0.76
N PHE A 52 0.43 -4.64 0.71
CA PHE A 52 1.26 -4.16 -0.40
C PHE A 52 2.41 -5.13 -0.69
N TYR A 53 3.12 -5.57 0.34
CA TYR A 53 4.17 -6.59 0.24
C TYR A 53 3.60 -7.93 -0.28
N ASN A 54 2.47 -8.42 0.24
CA ASN A 54 1.82 -9.62 -0.29
C ASN A 54 1.45 -9.49 -1.78
N PHE A 55 0.92 -8.34 -2.20
CA PHE A 55 0.56 -8.07 -3.60
C PHE A 55 1.81 -8.06 -4.51
N PHE A 56 2.85 -7.30 -4.16
CA PHE A 56 4.06 -7.21 -4.97
C PHE A 56 4.88 -8.51 -4.96
N THR A 57 4.96 -9.22 -3.84
CA THR A 57 5.58 -10.55 -3.77
C THR A 57 4.81 -11.57 -4.62
N GLY A 58 3.48 -11.61 -4.52
CA GLY A 58 2.64 -12.50 -5.33
C GLY A 58 2.78 -12.24 -6.83
N LEU A 59 2.76 -10.96 -7.24
CA LEU A 59 2.98 -10.55 -8.63
C LEU A 59 4.38 -10.97 -9.13
N THR A 60 5.42 -10.76 -8.33
CA THR A 60 6.81 -11.12 -8.69
C THR A 60 6.96 -12.64 -8.87
N VAL A 61 6.43 -13.44 -7.94
CA VAL A 61 6.47 -14.90 -8.02
C VAL A 61 5.65 -15.42 -9.22
N PHE A 62 4.49 -14.84 -9.48
CA PHE A 62 3.67 -15.20 -10.65
C PHE A 62 4.40 -14.94 -11.98
N ILE A 63 5.09 -13.79 -12.09
CA ILE A 63 5.90 -13.46 -13.28
C ILE A 63 7.04 -14.47 -13.45
N LEU A 64 7.80 -14.76 -12.39
CA LEU A 64 8.92 -15.72 -12.43
C LEU A 64 8.45 -17.14 -12.82
N LEU A 65 7.34 -17.61 -12.26
CA LEU A 65 6.75 -18.91 -12.62
C LEU A 65 6.27 -18.93 -14.08
N SER A 66 5.68 -17.84 -14.56
CA SER A 66 5.24 -17.72 -15.96
C SER A 66 6.42 -17.81 -16.93
N PHE A 67 7.53 -17.12 -16.66
CA PHE A 67 8.76 -17.25 -17.44
C PHE A 67 9.36 -18.65 -17.36
N ALA A 68 9.38 -19.28 -16.18
CA ALA A 68 9.91 -20.64 -16.01
C ALA A 68 9.09 -21.68 -16.80
N VAL A 69 7.76 -21.56 -16.82
CA VAL A 69 6.89 -22.44 -17.62
C VAL A 69 7.13 -22.26 -19.12
N VAL A 70 7.20 -21.02 -19.61
CA VAL A 70 7.50 -20.74 -21.04
C VAL A 70 8.87 -21.30 -21.44
N TYR A 71 9.90 -21.11 -20.60
CA TYR A 71 11.24 -21.62 -20.86
C TYR A 71 11.33 -23.15 -20.86
N LEU A 72 10.56 -23.84 -20.00
CA LEU A 72 10.46 -25.30 -20.04
C LEU A 72 9.74 -25.80 -21.29
N LEU A 73 8.68 -25.12 -21.74
CA LEU A 73 7.96 -25.50 -22.96
C LEU A 73 8.84 -25.35 -24.22
N ASP A 74 9.65 -24.28 -24.29
CA ASP A 74 10.67 -24.07 -25.34
C ASP A 74 11.72 -25.19 -25.36
N ILE A 75 12.30 -25.52 -24.19
CA ILE A 75 13.26 -26.64 -24.03
C ILE A 75 12.68 -27.99 -24.47
N PHE A 76 11.41 -28.26 -24.20
CA PHE A 76 10.74 -29.51 -24.60
C PHE A 76 10.13 -29.46 -26.01
N HIS A 77 10.28 -28.35 -26.74
CA HIS A 77 9.69 -28.10 -28.06
C HIS A 77 8.16 -28.32 -28.08
N LEU A 78 7.50 -27.83 -27.03
CA LEU A 78 6.05 -27.86 -26.82
C LEU A 78 5.38 -26.49 -27.06
N LEU A 79 6.14 -25.50 -27.54
CA LEU A 79 5.75 -24.14 -27.86
C LEU A 79 6.44 -23.69 -29.17
#